data_AF-A0A1M6V3Z7-F1
#
_entry.id   AF-A0A1M6V3Z7-F1
#
_cell.length_a   1.000
_cell.length_b   1.000
_cell.length_c   1.000
_cell.angle_alpha   90.00
_cell.angle_beta   90.00
_cell.angle_gamma   90.00
#
_symmetry.space_group_name_H-M   'P 1'
#
loop_
_entity.id
_entity.type
_entity.pdbx_description
1 polymer ?
#
loop_
_entity_poly.entity_id
_entity_poly.type
_entity_poly.pdbx_seq_one_letter_code
_entity_poly.pdbx_strand_id
1 'polypeptide(L)' 'MLNFFRNSSKKASLQQLDHLYMQAISKLSVNEKIAYCQRLIESSKYHLEQSCSKKDVPYLKSLIQAAGDEIHKLRSRKDR' A
#
# COMPACT_ATOMS: atom_id res chain seq x y z
N MET A 1 -17.03 2.83 43.18
CA MET A 1 -15.96 3.48 42.41
C MET A 1 -15.72 2.67 41.16
N LEU A 2 -16.19 3.16 40.01
CA LEU A 2 -15.94 2.53 38.72
C LEU A 2 -14.55 2.95 38.25
N ASN A 3 -13.60 2.03 38.36
CA ASN A 3 -12.27 2.21 37.79
C ASN A 3 -12.42 2.26 36.27
N PHE A 4 -12.44 3.48 35.73
CA PHE A 4 -12.22 3.73 34.32
C PHE A 4 -10.79 3.27 34.00
N PHE A 5 -10.64 1.99 33.64
CA PHE A 5 -9.51 1.54 32.85
C PHE A 5 -9.63 2.26 31.51
N ARG A 6 -9.08 3.46 31.47
CA ARG A 6 -8.82 4.21 30.27
C ARG A 6 -7.80 3.38 29.50
N ASN A 7 -8.29 2.43 28.72
CA ASN A 7 -7.56 1.84 27.62
C ASN A 7 -7.18 3.02 26.73
N SER A 8 -6.04 3.64 27.02
CA SER A 8 -5.34 4.47 26.05
C SER A 8 -4.97 3.51 24.94
N SER A 9 -5.89 3.33 24.00
CA SER A 9 -5.58 2.86 22.67
C SER A 9 -4.37 3.68 22.25
N LYS A 10 -3.18 3.08 22.37
CA LYS A 10 -1.96 3.65 21.84
C LYS A 10 -2.24 3.69 20.35
N LYS A 11 -2.73 4.84 19.87
CA LYS A 11 -2.92 5.07 18.44
C LYS A 11 -1.59 4.70 17.81
N ALA A 12 -1.57 3.60 17.06
CA ALA A 12 -0.36 3.15 16.40
C ALA A 12 0.14 4.34 15.59
N SER A 13 1.41 4.72 15.79
CA SER A 13 1.97 5.80 14.98
C SER A 13 1.92 5.36 13.51
N LEU A 14 1.80 6.32 12.59
CA LEU A 14 1.84 6.02 11.15
C LEU A 14 3.06 5.17 10.80
N GLN A 15 4.20 5.44 11.43
CA GLN A 15 5.43 4.65 11.30
C GLN A 15 5.28 3.19 11.73
N GLN A 16 4.55 2.90 12.81
CA GLN A 16 4.29 1.53 13.24
C GLN A 16 3.39 0.80 12.25
N LEU A 17 2.41 1.50 11.69
CA LEU A 17 1.51 0.96 10.69
C LEU A 17 2.26 0.65 9.38
N ASP A 18 3.12 1.57 8.93
CA ASP A 18 4.00 1.34 7.78
C ASP A 18 4.91 0.13 7.99
N HIS A 19 5.47 -0.02 9.19
CA HIS A 19 6.30 -1.17 9.52
C HIS A 19 5.52 -2.48 9.46
N LEU A 20 4.29 -2.50 9.99
CA LEU A 20 3.40 -3.66 9.91
C LEU A 20 3.04 -4.02 8.47
N TYR A 21 2.69 -3.03 7.65
CA TYR A 21 2.40 -3.27 6.23
C TYR A 21 3.61 -3.79 5.47
N MET A 22 4.79 -3.20 5.70
CA MET A 22 6.03 -3.68 5.10
C MET A 22 6.32 -5.14 5.47
N GLN A 23 6.21 -5.49 6.76
CA GLN A 23 6.40 -6.86 7.23
C GLN A 23 5.37 -7.83 6.65
N ALA A 24 4.09 -7.44 6.59
CA ALA A 24 3.05 -8.28 6.04
C ALA A 24 3.28 -8.53 4.54
N ILE A 25 3.53 -7.47 3.76
CA ILE A 25 3.73 -7.55 2.32
C ILE A 25 5.02 -8.33 1.99
N SER A 26 6.10 -8.14 2.74
CA SER A 26 7.37 -8.85 2.49
C SER A 26 7.25 -10.37 2.64
N LYS A 27 6.33 -10.87 3.47
CA LYS A 27 6.08 -12.31 3.68
C LYS A 27 5.20 -12.95 2.61
N LEU A 28 4.52 -12.14 1.79
CA LEU A 28 3.68 -12.66 0.71
C LEU A 28 4.50 -13.33 -0.39
N SER A 29 3.89 -14.31 -1.06
CA SER A 29 4.46 -14.92 -2.25
C SER A 29 4.64 -13.87 -3.37
N VAL A 30 5.52 -14.16 -4.34
CA VAL A 30 5.75 -13.26 -5.48
C VAL A 30 4.46 -12.98 -6.25
N ASN A 31 3.60 -14.01 -6.43
CA ASN A 31 2.33 -13.84 -7.13
C ASN A 31 1.36 -12.94 -6.35
N GLU A 32 1.30 -13.06 -5.02
CA GLU A 32 0.46 -12.20 -4.18
C GLU A 32 0.96 -10.75 -4.15
N LYS A 33 2.28 -10.54 -4.12
CA LYS A 33 2.88 -9.21 -4.25
C LYS A 33 2.52 -8.56 -5.58
N ILE A 34 2.61 -9.31 -6.68
CA ILE A 34 2.18 -8.84 -8.01
C ILE A 34 0.68 -8.49 -8.00
N ALA A 35 -0.18 -9.36 -7.45
CA ALA A 35 -1.61 -9.12 -7.38
C ALA A 35 -1.97 -7.90 -6.52
N TYR A 36 -1.21 -7.64 -5.45
CA TYR A 36 -1.33 -6.43 -4.65
C TYR A 36 -0.98 -5.17 -5.47
N CYS A 37 0.18 -5.17 -6.16
CA CYS A 37 0.57 -4.06 -7.03
C CYS A 37 -0.44 -3.81 -8.15
N GLN A 38 -1.02 -4.86 -8.74
CA GLN A 38 -2.07 -4.73 -9.76
C GLN A 38 -3.33 -4.05 -9.20
N ARG A 39 -3.81 -4.46 -8.02
CA ARG A 39 -4.93 -3.81 -7.34
C ARG A 39 -4.64 -2.35 -7.00
N LEU A 40 -3.39 -2.05 -6.62
CA LEU A 40 -2.96 -0.68 -6.33
C LEU A 40 -2.98 0.23 -7.57
N ILE A 41 -2.59 -0.31 -8.73
CA ILE A 41 -2.69 0.40 -10.01
C ILE A 41 -4.16 0.64 -10.37
N GLU A 42 -4.99 -0.38 -10.24
CA GLU A 42 -6.42 -0.30 -10.56
C GLU A 42 -7.13 0.74 -9.71
N SER A 43 -6.94 0.71 -8.38
CA SER A 43 -7.54 1.70 -7.48
C SER A 43 -7.05 3.12 -7.79
N SER A 44 -5.76 3.28 -8.09
CA SER A 44 -5.20 4.60 -8.41
C SER A 44 -5.73 5.16 -9.72
N LYS A 45 -5.94 4.30 -10.74
CA LYS A 45 -6.58 4.68 -12.00
C LYS A 45 -8.04 5.06 -11.77
N TYR A 46 -8.77 4.25 -10.99
CA TYR A 46 -10.14 4.57 -10.62
C TYR A 46 -10.24 5.93 -9.93
N HIS A 47 -9.34 6.24 -8.99
CA HIS A 47 -9.31 7.55 -8.35
C HIS A 47 -8.97 8.68 -9.34
N LEU A 48 -8.06 8.48 -10.29
CA LEU A 48 -7.76 9.47 -11.32
C LEU A 48 -8.97 9.76 -12.23
N GLU A 49 -9.75 8.74 -12.54
CA GLU A 49 -10.97 8.86 -13.34
C GLU A 49 -12.12 9.50 -12.54
N GLN A 50 -12.14 9.30 -11.22
CA GLN A 50 -13.19 9.79 -10.33
C GLN A 50 -12.80 11.10 -9.66
N SER A 51 -13.21 12.23 -10.24
CA SER A 51 -13.27 13.58 -9.63
C SER A 51 -12.13 13.88 -8.64
N CYS A 52 -10.91 13.48 -8.99
CA CYS A 52 -9.75 13.57 -8.12
C CYS A 52 -9.30 15.02 -8.03
N SER A 53 -8.91 15.44 -6.83
CA SER A 53 -8.30 16.74 -6.61
C SER A 53 -7.06 16.85 -7.48
N LYS A 54 -6.89 17.98 -8.19
CA LYS A 54 -5.69 18.24 -9.01
C LYS A 54 -4.38 18.07 -8.24
N LYS A 55 -4.41 18.20 -6.91
CA LYS A 55 -3.27 18.00 -6.02
C LYS A 55 -2.83 16.54 -5.88
N ASP A 56 -3.76 15.60 -6.03
CA ASP A 56 -3.50 14.17 -5.82
C ASP A 56 -3.12 13.47 -7.12
N VAL A 57 -3.35 14.11 -8.27
CA VAL A 57 -3.01 13.58 -9.61
C VAL A 57 -1.52 13.19 -9.73
N PRO A 58 -0.54 14.04 -9.34
CA PRO A 58 0.87 13.67 -9.42
C PRO A 58 1.19 12.48 -8.52
N TYR A 59 0.61 12.45 -7.32
CA TYR A 59 0.82 11.36 -6.37
C TYR A 59 0.31 10.02 -6.92
N LEU A 60 -0.94 9.98 -7.42
CA LEU A 60 -1.54 8.77 -7.97
C LEU A 60 -0.76 8.27 -9.21
N LYS A 61 -0.27 9.17 -10.07
CA LYS A 61 0.58 8.80 -11.21
C LYS A 61 1.90 8.18 -10.75
N SER A 62 2.57 8.79 -9.77
CA SER A 62 3.80 8.22 -9.18
C SER A 62 3.55 6.86 -8.55
N LEU A 63 2.39 6.67 -7.93
CA LEU A 63 2.00 5.42 -7.30
C LEU A 63 1.78 4.30 -8.33
N ILE A 64 1.12 4.61 -9.45
CA ILE A 64 0.95 3.70 -10.58
C ILE A 64 2.31 3.29 -11.16
N GLN A 65 3.21 4.27 -11.35
CA GLN A 65 4.55 4.01 -11.87
C GLN A 65 5.35 3.09 -10.93
N ALA A 66 5.42 3.43 -9.64
CA ALA A 66 6.16 2.64 -8.65
C ALA A 66 5.63 1.20 -8.54
N ALA A 67 4.30 1.00 -8.60
CA ALA A 67 3.70 -0.32 -8.60
C ALA A 67 4.04 -1.12 -9.89
N GLY A 68 4.10 -0.44 -11.05
CA GLY A 68 4.53 -1.04 -12.31
C GLY A 68 5.99 -1.50 -12.27
N ASP A 69 6.89 -0.66 -11.76
CA ASP A 69 8.32 -0.96 -11.62
C ASP A 69 8.55 -2.17 -10.68
N GLU A 70 7.82 -2.24 -9.57
CA GLU A 70 7.93 -3.38 -8.65
C GLU A 70 7.40 -4.67 -9.27
N ILE A 71 6.33 -4.64 -10.06
CA ILE A 71 5.87 -5.83 -10.82
C ILE A 71 6.96 -6.32 -11.78
N HIS A 72 7.59 -5.40 -12.53
CA HIS A 72 8.66 -5.76 -13.46
C HIS A 72 9.82 -6.45 -12.72
N LYS A 73 10.25 -5.87 -11.60
CA LYS A 73 11.31 -6.40 -10.74
C LYS A 73 10.93 -7.77 -10.14
N LEU A 74 9.71 -7.93 -9.66
CA LEU A 74 9.22 -9.20 -9.12
C LEU A 74 9.17 -10.32 -10.17
N ARG A 75 8.76 -9.99 -11.40
CA ARG A 75 8.77 -10.94 -12.52
C ARG A 75 10.18 -11.35 -12.91
N SER A 76 11.11 -10.40 -13.05
CA SER A 76 12.52 -10.69 -13.37
C SER A 76 13.23 -11.59 -12.35
N ARG A 77 12.75 -11.60 -11.09
CA ARG A 77 13.28 -12.45 -10.01
C ARG A 77 12.67 -13.86 -10.01
N LYS A 78 11.52 -14.05 -10.66
CA LYS A 78 10.83 -15.34 -10.78
C LYS A 78 11.45 -16.21 -11.88
N ASP A 79 12.05 -15.58 -12.89
CA ASP A 79 12.66 -16.24 -14.04
C ASP A 79 14.15 -16.63 -13.82
N ARG A 80 14.66 -16.44 -12.59
CA ARG A 80 16.01 -16.85 -12.13
C ARG A 80 15.89 -18.00 -11.14
#